data_AF-A0A0C3D4L6-F1
#
_entry.id   AF-A0A0C3D4L6-F1
#
_cell.length_a   1.000
_cell.length_b   1.000
_cell.length_c   1.000
_cell.angle_alpha   90.00
_cell.angle_beta   90.00
_cell.angle_gamma   90.00
#
_symmetry.space_group_name_H-M   'P 1'
#
loop_
_entity.id
_entity.type
_entity.pdbx_description
1 polymer ?
#
loop_
_entity_poly.entity_id
_entity_poly.type
_entity_poly.pdbx_seq_one_letter_code
_entity_poly.pdbx_strand_id
1 'polypeptide(L)'
;RHVKMCWGEDVFHQVLEAKNVTAAREAVKNYAANGSITTAFERKNKVQRQFSHQQHTKWQTRAKIVQWVTESAHPFEIVNDTGFQCLMKMGRPEYYLPKPAVVSRDVRNMFVRARQQLAEKLQAYDSELNFATDTWTAPNH
;
A
#
# COMPACT_ATOMS: atom_id res chain seq x y z
N ARG A 1 36.74 -3.71 -1.52
CA ARG A 1 36.09 -5.03 -1.76
C ARG A 1 34.55 -4.93 -1.67
N HIS A 2 33.97 -4.29 -0.65
CA HIS A 2 32.51 -4.14 -0.54
C HIS A 2 31.85 -3.32 -1.67
N VAL A 3 32.51 -2.24 -2.13
CA VAL A 3 31.85 -1.29 -3.05
C VAL A 3 31.38 -1.95 -4.36
N LYS A 4 32.26 -2.72 -4.99
CA LYS A 4 31.97 -3.48 -6.21
C LYS A 4 30.86 -4.54 -6.04
N MET A 5 30.74 -5.11 -4.83
CA MET A 5 29.74 -6.14 -4.52
C MET A 5 28.37 -5.52 -4.18
N CYS A 6 28.35 -4.37 -3.51
CA CYS A 6 27.12 -3.72 -3.06
C CYS A 6 26.51 -2.77 -4.11
N TRP A 7 27.32 -2.18 -5.00
CA TRP A 7 26.85 -1.16 -5.96
C TRP A 7 27.25 -1.44 -7.42
N GLY A 8 27.85 -2.60 -7.69
CA GLY A 8 28.30 -2.97 -9.03
C GLY A 8 29.65 -2.37 -9.42
N GLU A 9 30.16 -2.84 -10.57
CA GLU A 9 31.46 -2.43 -11.11
C GLU A 9 31.47 -0.94 -11.50
N ASP A 10 30.36 -0.47 -12.04
CA ASP A 10 30.21 0.86 -12.63
C ASP A 10 30.34 1.95 -11.56
N VAL A 11 29.64 1.79 -10.44
CA VAL A 11 29.73 2.70 -9.28
C VAL A 11 31.11 2.60 -8.63
N PHE A 12 31.70 1.40 -8.59
CA PHE A 12 33.04 1.23 -8.06
C PHE A 12 34.08 2.04 -8.84
N HIS A 13 34.03 2.03 -10.17
CA HIS A 13 34.91 2.84 -11.00
C HIS A 13 34.67 4.35 -10.83
N GLN A 14 33.42 4.81 -10.77
CA GLN A 14 33.12 6.22 -10.51
C GLN A 14 33.62 6.71 -9.15
N VAL A 15 33.48 5.87 -8.11
CA VAL A 15 33.98 6.18 -6.77
C VAL A 15 35.50 6.20 -6.73
N LEU A 16 36.18 5.32 -7.46
CA LEU A 16 37.64 5.33 -7.58
C LEU A 16 38.16 6.60 -8.29
N GLU A 17 37.42 7.11 -9.27
CA GLU A 17 37.78 8.32 -10.02
C GLU A 17 37.37 9.62 -9.30
N ALA A 18 36.57 9.53 -8.23
CA ALA A 18 36.08 10.69 -7.50
C ALA A 18 37.22 11.40 -6.74
N LYS A 19 37.39 12.70 -7.04
CA LYS A 19 38.46 13.54 -6.44
C LYS A 19 38.22 13.91 -4.98
N ASN A 20 37.00 13.73 -4.47
CA ASN A 20 36.64 14.06 -3.08
C ASN A 20 35.46 13.21 -2.57
N VAL A 21 35.28 13.20 -1.24
CA VAL A 21 34.26 12.42 -0.54
C VAL A 21 32.84 12.78 -0.98
N THR A 22 32.59 14.05 -1.28
CA THR A 22 31.30 14.54 -1.77
C THR A 22 30.93 13.95 -3.14
N ALA A 23 31.85 13.93 -4.09
CA ALA A 23 31.65 13.33 -5.41
C ALA A 23 31.47 11.80 -5.33
N ALA A 24 32.22 11.13 -4.45
CA ALA A 24 32.05 9.70 -4.20
C ALA A 24 30.64 9.38 -3.63
N ARG A 25 30.11 10.24 -2.74
CA ARG A 25 28.75 10.10 -2.20
C ARG A 25 27.67 10.29 -3.27
N GLU A 26 27.85 11.24 -4.18
CA GLU A 26 26.90 11.47 -5.28
C GLU A 26 26.85 10.28 -6.26
N ALA A 27 27.99 9.68 -6.59
CA ALA A 27 28.05 8.48 -7.44
C ALA A 27 27.24 7.31 -6.85
N VAL A 28 27.37 7.06 -5.55
CA VAL A 28 26.57 6.03 -4.85
C VAL A 28 25.09 6.41 -4.77
N LYS A 29 24.77 7.68 -4.53
CA LYS A 29 23.39 8.17 -4.39
C LYS A 29 22.59 8.08 -5.70
N ASN A 30 23.26 8.25 -6.84
CA ASN A 30 22.64 8.18 -8.16
C ASN A 30 22.48 6.74 -8.69
N TYR A 31 23.00 5.74 -7.98
CA TYR A 31 22.82 4.34 -8.34
C TYR A 31 21.34 3.95 -8.24
N ALA A 32 20.74 3.55 -9.35
CA ALA A 32 19.30 3.28 -9.45
C ALA A 32 18.81 2.20 -8.46
N ALA A 33 19.66 1.22 -8.12
CA ALA A 33 19.33 0.18 -7.14
C ALA A 33 19.28 0.70 -5.69
N ASN A 34 19.87 1.88 -5.41
CA ASN A 34 19.72 2.59 -4.13
C ASN A 34 18.46 3.48 -4.09
N GLY A 35 17.62 3.45 -5.13
CA GLY A 35 16.34 4.15 -5.12
C GLY A 35 15.47 3.66 -3.97
N SER A 36 14.72 4.56 -3.33
CA SER A 36 13.80 4.15 -2.27
C SER A 36 12.78 3.14 -2.81
N ILE A 37 12.45 2.13 -2.01
CA ILE A 37 11.36 1.19 -2.31
C ILE A 37 10.04 1.91 -2.62
N THR A 38 9.84 3.10 -2.03
CA THR A 38 8.68 3.96 -2.30
C THR A 38 8.66 4.50 -3.72
N THR A 39 9.82 4.83 -4.29
CA THR A 39 9.96 5.22 -5.71
C THR A 39 9.69 4.04 -6.65
N ALA A 40 10.15 2.83 -6.31
CA ALA A 40 9.90 1.63 -7.11
C ALA A 40 8.40 1.27 -7.19
N PHE A 41 7.64 1.57 -6.13
CA PHE A 41 6.21 1.28 -6.05
C PHE A 41 5.30 2.51 -6.18
N GLU A 42 5.82 3.63 -6.69
CA GLU A 42 5.04 4.85 -6.82
C GLU A 42 3.81 4.63 -7.72
N ARG A 43 2.62 4.99 -7.22
CA ARG A 43 1.38 4.92 -8.00
C ARG A 43 1.33 6.10 -8.96
N LYS A 44 1.60 5.84 -10.25
CA LYS A 44 1.61 6.84 -11.33
C LYS A 44 0.28 7.62 -11.52
N ASN A 45 -0.85 7.09 -11.04
CA ASN A 45 -2.17 7.70 -11.21
C ASN A 45 -2.84 7.97 -9.86
N LYS A 46 -2.86 9.25 -9.43
CA LYS A 46 -3.78 9.71 -8.38
C LYS A 46 -5.18 9.84 -9.00
N VAL A 47 -6.05 8.88 -8.71
CA VAL A 47 -7.45 8.93 -9.20
C VAL A 47 -8.18 10.08 -8.52
N GLN A 48 -8.65 11.06 -9.30
CA GLN A 48 -9.59 12.07 -8.79
C GLN A 48 -10.86 11.38 -8.30
N ARG A 49 -11.40 11.83 -7.15
CA ARG A 49 -12.69 11.34 -6.66
C ARG A 49 -13.78 11.74 -7.66
N GLN A 50 -14.38 10.73 -8.28
CA GLN A 50 -15.51 10.89 -9.19
C GLN A 50 -16.80 10.54 -8.48
N PHE A 51 -17.82 11.36 -8.68
CA PHE A 51 -19.17 11.13 -8.19
C PHE A 51 -20.06 10.77 -9.37
N SER A 52 -21.00 9.85 -9.17
CA SER A 52 -21.96 9.45 -10.19
C SER A 52 -23.36 9.46 -9.61
N HIS A 53 -24.32 9.90 -10.42
CA HIS A 53 -25.73 9.77 -10.10
C HIS A 53 -26.17 8.31 -10.16
N GLN A 54 -25.49 7.47 -10.96
CA GLN A 54 -25.77 6.04 -11.06
C GLN A 54 -25.39 5.32 -9.77
N GLN A 55 -26.28 4.44 -9.34
CA GLN A 55 -26.07 3.63 -8.16
C GLN A 55 -25.02 2.54 -8.42
N HIS A 56 -24.19 2.27 -7.41
CA HIS A 56 -23.29 1.14 -7.46
C HIS A 56 -24.04 -0.18 -7.56
N THR A 57 -23.51 -1.11 -8.36
CA THR A 57 -23.92 -2.51 -8.29
C THR A 57 -23.59 -3.09 -6.91
N LYS A 58 -24.17 -4.25 -6.55
CA LYS A 58 -23.88 -4.92 -5.27
C LYS A 58 -22.39 -5.17 -5.07
N TRP A 59 -21.69 -5.57 -6.14
CA TRP A 59 -20.24 -5.81 -6.11
C TRP A 59 -19.43 -4.52 -5.95
N GLN A 60 -19.78 -3.46 -6.69
CA GLN A 60 -19.13 -2.16 -6.53
C GLN A 60 -19.31 -1.61 -5.11
N THR A 61 -20.52 -1.75 -4.55
CA THR A 61 -20.81 -1.31 -3.18
C THR A 61 -19.95 -2.05 -2.16
N ARG A 62 -19.85 -3.38 -2.25
CA ARG A 62 -18.97 -4.18 -1.39
C ARG A 62 -17.52 -3.73 -1.50
N ALA A 63 -17.00 -3.56 -2.72
CA ALA A 63 -15.63 -3.12 -2.93
C ALA A 63 -15.36 -1.73 -2.34
N LYS A 64 -16.28 -0.78 -2.49
CA LYS A 64 -16.16 0.58 -1.94
C LYS A 64 -16.23 0.61 -0.42
N ILE A 65 -17.13 -0.16 0.18
CA ILE A 65 -17.21 -0.27 1.64
C ILE A 65 -15.95 -0.92 2.21
N VAL A 66 -15.47 -2.01 1.61
CA VAL A 66 -14.21 -2.66 2.01
C VAL A 66 -13.05 -1.67 1.92
N GLN A 67 -12.91 -0.96 0.80
CA GLN A 67 -11.90 0.08 0.65
C GLN A 67 -11.97 1.11 1.77
N TRP A 68 -13.14 1.73 1.98
CA TRP A 68 -13.33 2.76 3.00
C TRP A 68 -13.03 2.26 4.42
N VAL A 69 -13.57 1.10 4.80
CA VAL A 69 -13.36 0.50 6.12
C VAL A 69 -11.88 0.20 6.38
N THR A 70 -11.16 -0.29 5.35
CA THR A 70 -9.71 -0.56 5.48
C THR A 70 -8.87 0.71 5.54
N GLU A 71 -9.16 1.71 4.70
CA GLU A 71 -8.38 2.95 4.63
C GLU A 71 -8.58 3.84 5.86
N SER A 72 -9.77 3.80 6.46
CA SER A 72 -10.13 4.62 7.63
C SER A 72 -10.12 3.86 8.95
N ALA A 73 -9.70 2.58 8.94
CA ALA A 73 -9.67 1.69 10.10
C ALA A 73 -11.00 1.62 10.89
N HIS A 74 -12.13 1.60 10.19
CA HIS A 74 -13.44 1.51 10.83
C HIS A 74 -13.76 0.09 11.31
N PRO A 75 -14.58 -0.06 12.36
CA PRO A 75 -15.14 -1.37 12.72
C PRO A 75 -16.09 -1.87 11.63
N PHE A 76 -16.14 -3.18 11.38
CA PHE A 76 -17.06 -3.76 10.40
C PHE A 76 -18.54 -3.49 10.72
N GLU A 77 -18.85 -3.27 11.99
CA GLU A 77 -20.19 -2.99 12.48
C GLU A 77 -20.74 -1.65 12.00
N ILE A 78 -19.90 -0.75 11.46
CA ILE A 78 -20.33 0.56 10.94
C ILE A 78 -21.43 0.46 9.88
N VAL A 79 -21.50 -0.66 9.13
CA VAL A 79 -22.56 -0.86 8.12
C VAL A 79 -23.94 -1.14 8.73
N ASN A 80 -23.98 -1.51 10.01
CA ASN A 80 -25.20 -1.69 10.80
C ASN A 80 -25.60 -0.42 11.57
N ASP A 81 -24.73 0.60 11.60
CA ASP A 81 -25.03 1.85 12.29
C ASP A 81 -26.27 2.54 11.67
N THR A 82 -27.18 3.00 12.52
CA THR A 82 -28.45 3.60 12.07
C THR A 82 -28.22 4.92 11.33
N GLY A 83 -27.27 5.74 11.78
CA GLY A 83 -26.94 7.00 11.12
C GLY A 83 -26.36 6.78 9.72
N PHE A 84 -25.42 5.83 9.62
CA PHE A 84 -24.86 5.41 8.33
C PHE A 84 -25.93 4.85 7.39
N GLN A 85 -26.78 3.95 7.86
CA GLN A 85 -27.87 3.40 7.03
C GLN A 85 -28.86 4.47 6.57
N CYS A 86 -29.19 5.41 7.44
CA CYS A 86 -30.04 6.56 7.11
C CYS A 86 -29.42 7.36 5.96
N LEU A 87 -28.15 7.76 6.09
CA LEU A 87 -27.43 8.52 5.05
C LEU A 87 -27.34 7.77 3.72
N MET A 88 -27.06 6.46 3.76
CA MET A 88 -26.87 5.66 2.54
C MET A 88 -28.18 5.34 1.82
N LYS A 89 -29.30 5.25 2.55
CA LYS A 89 -30.62 4.90 2.00
C LYS A 89 -31.54 6.09 1.78
N MET A 90 -31.21 7.27 2.30
CA MET A 90 -32.00 8.48 2.07
C MET A 90 -32.03 8.82 0.57
N GLY A 91 -33.23 8.94 0.01
CA GLY A 91 -33.44 9.12 -1.43
C GLY A 91 -33.15 7.87 -2.28
N ARG A 92 -32.68 6.76 -1.70
CA ARG A 92 -32.39 5.47 -2.37
C ARG A 92 -32.70 4.28 -1.45
N PRO A 93 -33.97 4.01 -1.10
CA PRO A 93 -34.32 2.95 -0.14
C PRO A 93 -33.82 1.55 -0.53
N GLU A 94 -33.78 1.28 -1.83
CA GLU A 94 -33.29 0.02 -2.43
C GLU A 94 -31.75 -0.09 -2.46
N TYR A 95 -31.02 0.86 -1.84
CA TYR A 95 -29.57 0.79 -1.77
C TYR A 95 -29.10 -0.42 -0.97
N TYR A 96 -28.40 -1.33 -1.67
CA TYR A 96 -27.84 -2.52 -1.08
C TYR A 96 -26.71 -2.18 -0.12
N LEU A 97 -26.82 -2.62 1.13
CA LEU A 97 -25.73 -2.59 2.09
C LEU A 97 -25.33 -4.02 2.49
N PRO A 98 -24.04 -4.36 2.52
CA PRO A 98 -23.57 -5.64 3.00
C PRO A 98 -23.71 -5.73 4.53
N LYS A 99 -23.84 -6.96 5.03
CA LYS A 99 -23.75 -7.24 6.48
C LYS A 99 -22.29 -7.15 6.96
N PRO A 100 -22.02 -6.87 8.25
CA PRO A 100 -20.66 -6.82 8.79
C PRO A 100 -19.83 -8.07 8.50
N ALA A 101 -20.44 -9.26 8.59
CA ALA A 101 -19.78 -10.53 8.26
C ALA A 101 -19.31 -10.61 6.80
N VAL A 102 -20.05 -9.99 5.86
CA VAL A 102 -19.66 -9.91 4.45
C VAL A 102 -18.46 -8.97 4.29
N VAL A 103 -18.49 -7.81 4.97
CA VAL A 103 -17.37 -6.86 4.98
C VAL A 103 -16.12 -7.53 5.53
N SER A 104 -16.21 -8.19 6.69
CA SER A 104 -15.10 -8.91 7.30
C SER A 104 -14.49 -9.96 6.36
N ARG A 105 -15.33 -10.79 5.73
CA ARG A 105 -14.88 -11.79 4.77
C ARG A 105 -14.19 -11.16 3.56
N ASP A 106 -14.76 -10.10 3.01
CA ASP A 106 -14.22 -9.44 1.83
C ASP A 106 -12.91 -8.71 2.14
N VAL A 107 -12.77 -8.10 3.33
CA VAL A 107 -11.50 -7.52 3.83
C VAL A 107 -10.42 -8.61 3.93
N ARG A 108 -10.73 -9.77 4.50
CA ARG A 108 -9.78 -10.91 4.56
C ARG A 108 -9.35 -11.36 3.17
N ASN A 109 -10.29 -11.48 2.24
CA ASN A 109 -9.98 -11.85 0.85
C ASN A 109 -9.10 -10.79 0.17
N MET A 110 -9.39 -9.51 0.37
CA MET A 110 -8.59 -8.41 -0.15
C MET A 110 -7.19 -8.40 0.46
N PHE A 111 -7.05 -8.68 1.75
CA PHE A 111 -5.76 -8.79 2.42
C PHE A 111 -4.91 -9.91 1.81
N VAL A 112 -5.48 -11.11 1.62
CA VAL A 112 -4.76 -12.23 0.99
C VAL A 112 -4.27 -11.86 -0.41
N ARG A 113 -5.12 -11.22 -1.21
CA ARG A 113 -4.76 -10.77 -2.57
C ARG A 113 -3.70 -9.68 -2.56
N ALA A 114 -3.86 -8.67 -1.70
CA ALA A 114 -2.90 -7.58 -1.57
C ALA A 114 -1.53 -8.09 -1.09
N ARG A 115 -1.52 -9.03 -0.14
CA ARG A 115 -0.30 -9.71 0.33
C ARG A 115 0.38 -10.47 -0.80
N GLN A 116 -0.37 -11.21 -1.61
CA GLN A 116 0.17 -11.94 -2.76
C GLN A 116 0.78 -11.00 -3.79
N GLN A 117 0.06 -9.93 -4.17
CA GLN A 117 0.57 -8.91 -5.10
C GLN A 117 1.81 -8.19 -4.56
N LEU A 118 1.85 -7.93 -3.25
CA LEU A 118 3.02 -7.33 -2.62
C LEU A 118 4.19 -8.31 -2.61
N ALA A 119 3.96 -9.60 -2.32
CA ALA A 119 5.00 -10.62 -2.37
C ALA A 119 5.61 -10.74 -3.77
N GLU A 120 4.79 -10.81 -4.82
CA GLU A 120 5.26 -10.83 -6.22
C GLU A 120 6.11 -9.59 -6.54
N LYS A 121 5.64 -8.42 -6.12
CA LYS A 121 6.36 -7.15 -6.30
C LYS A 121 7.70 -7.11 -5.56
N LEU A 122 7.75 -7.63 -4.33
CA LEU A 122 8.97 -7.67 -3.52
C LEU A 122 9.96 -8.73 -4.03
N GLN A 123 9.47 -9.86 -4.54
CA GLN A 123 10.30 -10.91 -5.13
C GLN A 123 10.92 -10.50 -6.47
N ALA A 124 10.21 -9.68 -7.26
CA ALA A 124 10.70 -9.12 -8.51
C ALA A 124 11.57 -7.86 -8.32
N TYR A 125 11.83 -7.45 -7.08
CA TYR A 125 12.65 -6.28 -6.80
C TYR A 125 14.14 -6.70 -6.78
N ASP A 126 14.91 -6.19 -7.75
CA ASP A 126 16.30 -6.60 -7.98
C ASP A 126 17.31 -6.03 -6.95
N SER A 127 16.85 -5.46 -5.83
CA SER A 127 17.70 -4.80 -4.83
C SER A 127 17.43 -5.32 -3.43
N GLU A 128 18.32 -5.00 -2.49
CA GLU A 128 18.23 -5.48 -1.11
C GLU A 128 17.03 -4.87 -0.37
N LEU A 129 16.39 -5.68 0.48
CA LEU A 129 15.27 -5.26 1.33
C LEU A 129 15.71 -5.20 2.80
N ASN A 130 15.55 -4.04 3.42
CA ASN A 130 15.78 -3.86 4.85
C ASN A 130 14.52 -4.27 5.63
N PHE A 131 14.68 -5.11 6.66
CA PHE A 131 13.61 -5.53 7.55
C PHE A 131 13.92 -5.11 8.99
N ALA A 132 13.02 -4.32 9.59
CA ALA A 132 13.08 -3.95 11.00
C ALA A 132 11.89 -4.60 11.72
N THR A 133 12.16 -5.30 12.82
CA THR A 133 11.13 -5.86 13.69
C THR A 133 11.07 -5.02 14.95
N ASP A 134 9.88 -4.53 15.28
CA ASP A 134 9.63 -3.90 16.57
C ASP A 134 8.97 -4.92 17.51
N THR A 135 9.45 -4.98 18.74
CA THR A 135 8.99 -5.93 19.77
C THR A 135 8.67 -5.17 21.05
N TRP A 136 7.41 -4.80 21.21
CA TRP A 136 6.88 -4.25 22.47
C TRP A 136 5.89 -5.22 23.11
N THR A 137 5.76 -5.14 24.43
CA THR A 137 4.73 -5.88 25.19
C THR A 137 3.64 -4.92 25.59
N ALA A 138 2.37 -5.24 25.28
CA ALA A 138 1.24 -4.45 25.77
C ALA A 138 0.87 -4.90 27.19
N PRO A 139 0.66 -3.98 28.15
CA PRO A 139 0.37 -4.31 29.54
C PRO A 139 -1.06 -4.84 29.78
N ASN A 140 -1.82 -5.15 28.72
CA ASN A 140 -3.21 -5.57 28.81
C ASN A 140 -3.30 -7.08 29.04
N HIS A 141 -3.13 -7.49 30.30
CA HIS A 141 -3.48 -8.82 30.82
C HIS A 141 -4.47 -8.67 31.98
#